data_AF-A0A920RF73-F1
#
_entry.id   AF-A0A920RF73-F1
#
_cell.length_a   1.000
_cell.length_b   1.000
_cell.length_c   1.000
_cell.angle_alpha   90.00
_cell.angle_beta   90.00
_cell.angle_gamma   90.00
#
_symmetry.space_group_name_H-M   'P 1'
#
loop_
_entity.id
_entity.type
_entity.pdbx_description
1 polymer ?
#
loop_
_entity_poly.entity_id
_entity_poly.type
_entity_poly.pdbx_seq_one_letter_code
_entity_poly.pdbx_strand_id
1 'polypeptide(L)'
;MGTELSAFGVDAPFQVMQSRGGISAAGTATKRPVRLFLSGPAAGVIGGSRAGQASGSHDLITVDIGGTSCDIALVAGGRPLVRPEGGIDGYPVRVPMVDVNAIGSGGGSIAWLDEAGGLRVGPRSAGADPGPACYGRGGQLATVTDASIVLGVLNPDYFAGGSVSLDRQLAEQAIRDTIAVPLSLSVEQAALGIHRVVNAQMAEGMRQVSIRQGHDPRDFALVPLGGAGPVHGIPLAEELSIDTVIVPRHPGVLSAEGLLVAPIEHEVSVGFPCDLDSAKSMRCKRSSMTWTASAPL
;
A
#
# COMPACT_ATOMS: atom_id res chain seq x y z
N MET A 1 -6.32 6.84 23.03
CA MET A 1 -6.69 5.49 22.58
C MET A 1 -6.82 4.47 23.71
N GLY A 2 -5.77 3.98 24.38
CA GLY A 2 -5.94 2.91 25.39
C GLY A 2 -6.91 3.26 26.52
N THR A 3 -6.78 4.46 27.10
CA THR A 3 -7.69 5.00 28.12
C THR A 3 -9.10 5.25 27.59
N GLU A 4 -9.23 5.70 26.35
CA GLU A 4 -10.53 5.93 25.70
C GLU A 4 -11.25 4.60 25.45
N LEU A 5 -10.55 3.57 24.96
CA LEU A 5 -11.09 2.22 24.76
C LEU A 5 -11.61 1.63 26.07
N SER A 6 -10.86 1.78 27.17
CA SER A 6 -11.33 1.38 28.50
C SER A 6 -12.56 2.18 28.95
N ALA A 7 -12.62 3.49 28.64
CA ALA A 7 -13.80 4.31 28.93
C ALA A 7 -15.04 3.84 28.13
N PHE A 8 -14.85 3.23 26.96
CA PHE A 8 -15.89 2.56 26.18
C PHE A 8 -16.16 1.11 26.61
N GLY A 9 -15.54 0.63 27.69
CA GLY A 9 -15.73 -0.74 28.21
C GLY A 9 -15.01 -1.84 27.41
N VAL A 10 -13.97 -1.47 26.65
CA VAL A 10 -13.13 -2.43 25.92
C VAL A 10 -11.93 -2.80 26.78
N ASP A 11 -11.99 -3.99 27.40
CA ASP A 11 -10.94 -4.52 28.28
C ASP A 11 -9.90 -5.40 27.57
N ALA A 12 -10.06 -5.60 26.26
CA ALA A 12 -9.14 -6.41 25.46
C ALA A 12 -7.74 -5.76 25.36
N PRO A 13 -6.65 -6.56 25.29
CA PRO A 13 -5.30 -6.01 25.13
C PRO A 13 -5.18 -5.15 23.86
N PHE A 14 -4.74 -3.90 24.02
CA PHE A 14 -4.49 -3.03 22.89
C PHE A 14 -3.18 -3.40 22.19
N GLN A 15 -3.29 -3.93 20.97
CA GLN A 15 -2.19 -4.38 20.13
C GLN A 15 -2.07 -3.49 18.88
N VAL A 16 -0.85 -3.38 18.36
CA VAL A 16 -0.52 -2.58 17.16
C VAL A 16 0.34 -3.40 16.21
N MET A 17 0.15 -3.15 14.91
CA MET A 17 0.98 -3.74 13.85
C MET A 17 2.41 -3.22 13.90
N GLN A 18 3.36 -4.11 13.65
CA GLN A 18 4.78 -3.80 13.50
C GLN A 18 5.18 -3.82 12.02
N SER A 19 6.30 -3.17 11.71
CA SER A 19 6.89 -3.08 10.36
C SER A 19 7.12 -4.43 9.69
N ARG A 20 7.30 -5.50 10.47
CA ARG A 20 7.58 -6.87 9.99
C ARG A 20 6.31 -7.69 9.71
N GLY A 21 5.12 -7.17 10.03
CA GLY A 21 3.84 -7.82 9.76
C GLY A 21 3.25 -8.62 10.94
N GLY A 22 3.93 -8.65 12.09
CA GLY A 22 3.38 -9.15 13.35
C GLY A 22 2.78 -8.05 14.22
N ILE A 23 2.01 -8.42 15.24
CA ILE A 23 1.42 -7.49 16.22
C ILE A 23 2.12 -7.57 17.57
N SER A 24 2.13 -6.46 18.30
CA SER A 24 2.67 -6.37 19.66
C SER A 24 1.77 -5.49 20.54
N ALA A 25 1.81 -5.73 21.85
CA ALA A 25 1.18 -4.85 22.83
C ALA A 25 1.65 -3.39 22.66
N ALA A 26 0.71 -2.45 22.75
CA ALA A 26 0.98 -1.03 22.56
C ALA A 26 2.06 -0.51 23.53
N GLY A 27 2.06 -0.96 24.79
CA GLY A 27 3.08 -0.58 25.77
C GLY A 27 4.50 -1.05 25.43
N THR A 28 4.65 -2.12 24.65
CA THR A 28 5.95 -2.55 24.12
C THR A 28 6.34 -1.72 22.89
N ALA A 29 5.36 -1.40 22.04
CA ALA A 29 5.55 -0.59 20.85
C ALA A 29 6.00 0.84 21.17
N THR A 30 5.47 1.46 22.23
CA THR A 30 5.89 2.81 22.66
C THR A 30 7.36 2.88 23.09
N LYS A 31 7.93 1.76 23.58
CA LYS A 31 9.35 1.66 23.93
C LYS A 31 10.26 1.47 22.71
N ARG A 32 9.69 1.10 21.55
CA ARG A 32 10.41 0.79 20.30
C ARG A 32 9.66 1.32 19.07
N PRO A 33 9.39 2.64 18.98
CA PRO A 33 8.54 3.21 17.94
C PRO A 33 9.10 3.03 16.52
N VAL A 34 10.42 2.87 16.39
CA VAL A 34 11.13 2.54 15.15
C VAL A 34 10.58 1.27 14.45
N ARG A 35 9.89 0.39 15.18
CA ARG A 35 9.26 -0.84 14.65
C ARG A 35 7.83 -0.64 14.14
N LEU A 36 7.36 0.61 14.07
CA LEU A 36 6.01 0.94 13.60
C LEU A 36 6.01 1.59 12.21
N PHE A 37 7.18 1.84 11.63
CA PHE A 37 7.30 2.38 10.28
C PHE A 37 6.61 1.45 9.27
N LEU A 38 5.81 2.02 8.37
CA LEU A 38 5.09 1.28 7.34
C LEU A 38 4.23 0.11 7.89
N SER A 39 3.75 0.22 9.14
CA SER A 39 2.90 -0.80 9.77
C SER A 39 1.57 -1.01 9.03
N GLY A 40 0.94 0.06 8.53
CA GLY A 40 -0.28 -0.03 7.70
C GLY A 40 -0.06 -0.86 6.42
N PRO A 41 0.90 -0.47 5.57
CA PRO A 41 1.26 -1.25 4.38
C PRO A 41 1.65 -2.69 4.70
N ALA A 42 2.43 -2.93 5.76
CA ALA A 42 2.77 -4.29 6.20
C ALA A 42 1.51 -5.11 6.50
N ALA A 43 0.49 -4.52 7.16
CA ALA A 43 -0.79 -5.18 7.37
C ALA A 43 -1.50 -5.51 6.05
N GLY A 44 -1.47 -4.60 5.07
CA GLY A 44 -1.98 -4.83 3.71
C GLY A 44 -1.33 -6.03 3.04
N VAL A 45 0.00 -6.18 3.13
CA VAL A 45 0.72 -7.33 2.59
C VAL A 45 0.33 -8.64 3.31
N ILE A 46 0.14 -8.61 4.62
CA ILE A 46 -0.33 -9.78 5.39
C ILE A 46 -1.74 -10.19 4.95
N GLY A 47 -2.64 -9.22 4.79
CA GLY A 47 -4.00 -9.45 4.27
C GLY A 47 -3.98 -10.00 2.84
N GLY A 48 -3.15 -9.42 1.97
CA GLY A 48 -2.96 -9.88 0.59
C GLY A 48 -2.39 -11.30 0.52
N SER A 49 -1.41 -11.63 1.35
CA SER A 49 -0.88 -12.99 1.48
C SER A 49 -1.95 -14.00 1.87
N ARG A 50 -2.81 -13.66 2.83
CA ARG A 50 -3.95 -14.50 3.22
C ARG A 50 -4.96 -14.67 2.08
N ALA A 51 -5.27 -13.60 1.35
CA ALA A 51 -6.17 -13.66 0.20
C ALA A 51 -5.61 -14.58 -0.89
N GLY A 52 -4.33 -14.44 -1.24
CA GLY A 52 -3.67 -15.32 -2.21
C GLY A 52 -3.66 -16.78 -1.77
N GLN A 53 -3.32 -17.05 -0.50
CA GLN A 53 -3.35 -18.41 0.05
C GLN A 53 -4.75 -19.03 -0.04
N ALA A 54 -5.81 -18.27 0.27
CA ALA A 54 -7.19 -18.74 0.14
C ALA A 54 -7.58 -19.04 -1.32
N SER A 55 -6.91 -18.40 -2.27
CA SER A 55 -7.06 -18.63 -3.72
C SER A 55 -6.07 -19.65 -4.29
N GLY A 56 -5.23 -20.28 -3.48
CA GLY A 56 -4.23 -21.26 -3.92
C GLY A 56 -2.98 -20.67 -4.60
N SER A 57 -2.76 -19.35 -4.47
CA SER A 57 -1.58 -18.66 -4.98
C SER A 57 -0.63 -18.27 -3.85
N HIS A 58 0.66 -18.56 -4.02
CA HIS A 58 1.68 -18.33 -3.00
C HIS A 58 2.71 -17.26 -3.38
N ASP A 59 2.84 -16.98 -4.67
CA ASP A 59 3.69 -15.95 -5.22
C ASP A 59 2.80 -14.79 -5.69
N LEU A 60 2.83 -13.68 -4.96
CA LEU A 60 1.91 -12.56 -5.13
C LEU A 60 2.65 -11.22 -5.21
N ILE A 61 2.17 -10.33 -6.05
CA ILE A 61 2.47 -8.89 -5.96
C ILE A 61 1.25 -8.23 -5.34
N THR A 62 1.40 -7.64 -4.15
CA THR A 62 0.34 -6.84 -3.53
C THR A 62 0.50 -5.38 -3.95
N VAL A 63 -0.58 -4.74 -4.38
CA VAL A 63 -0.59 -3.31 -4.74
C VAL A 63 -1.71 -2.58 -4.00
N ASP A 64 -1.36 -1.81 -2.96
CA ASP A 64 -2.30 -1.04 -2.14
C ASP A 64 -2.39 0.39 -2.65
N ILE A 65 -3.47 0.70 -3.39
CA ILE A 65 -3.67 2.02 -3.98
C ILE A 65 -4.71 2.77 -3.17
N GLY A 66 -4.26 3.84 -2.51
CA GLY A 66 -5.08 4.78 -1.77
C GLY A 66 -5.37 6.06 -2.55
N GLY A 67 -5.75 7.11 -1.82
CA GLY A 67 -5.95 8.45 -2.40
C GLY A 67 -4.66 9.22 -2.67
N THR A 68 -3.53 8.84 -2.07
CA THR A 68 -2.29 9.63 -2.14
C THR A 68 -1.11 8.83 -2.66
N SER A 69 -1.07 7.54 -2.36
CA SER A 69 0.07 6.67 -2.58
C SER A 69 -0.37 5.28 -3.03
N CYS A 70 0.62 4.56 -3.53
CA CYS A 70 0.55 3.16 -3.92
C CYS A 70 1.69 2.42 -3.22
N ASP A 71 1.37 1.40 -2.43
CA ASP A 71 2.34 0.58 -1.72
C ASP A 71 2.44 -0.80 -2.39
N ILE A 72 3.65 -1.17 -2.83
CA ILE A 72 3.91 -2.40 -3.56
C ILE A 72 4.80 -3.32 -2.72
N ALA A 73 4.47 -4.61 -2.67
CA ALA A 73 5.31 -5.62 -2.04
C ALA A 73 5.19 -6.98 -2.73
N LEU A 74 6.21 -7.82 -2.54
CA LEU A 74 6.21 -9.21 -2.98
C LEU A 74 5.94 -10.16 -1.81
N VAL A 75 5.16 -11.19 -2.10
CA VAL A 75 5.01 -12.38 -1.29
C VAL A 75 5.56 -13.53 -2.13
N ALA A 76 6.55 -14.26 -1.62
CA ALA A 76 7.14 -15.41 -2.32
C ALA A 76 7.02 -16.66 -1.45
N GLY A 77 6.57 -17.77 -2.04
CA GLY A 77 6.32 -19.02 -1.31
C GLY A 77 5.36 -18.85 -0.13
N GLY A 78 4.39 -17.94 -0.25
CA GLY A 78 3.37 -17.64 0.75
C GLY A 78 3.85 -16.76 1.90
N ARG A 79 5.06 -16.20 1.82
CA ARG A 79 5.64 -15.35 2.86
C ARG A 79 5.98 -13.96 2.32
N PRO A 80 5.58 -12.88 3.01
CA PRO A 80 6.05 -11.54 2.66
C PRO A 80 7.58 -11.47 2.70
N LEU A 81 8.18 -10.81 1.70
CA LEU A 81 9.61 -10.56 1.74
C LEU A 81 9.92 -9.55 2.84
N VAL A 82 10.97 -9.82 3.61
CA VAL A 82 11.45 -8.95 4.70
C VAL A 82 12.88 -8.56 4.41
N ARG A 83 13.15 -7.26 4.45
CA ARG A 83 14.49 -6.67 4.41
C ARG A 83 15.03 -6.45 5.83
N PRO A 84 16.31 -6.71 6.10
CA PRO A 84 16.91 -6.54 7.43
C PRO A 84 17.08 -5.08 7.83
N GLU A 85 17.13 -4.17 6.84
CA GLU A 85 17.30 -2.75 7.04
C GLU A 85 16.54 -1.92 5.99
N GLY A 86 16.36 -0.66 6.33
CA GLY A 86 15.32 0.25 5.91
C GLY A 86 15.86 1.63 5.52
N GLY A 87 15.06 2.41 4.80
CA GLY A 87 15.25 3.85 4.64
C GLY A 87 13.92 4.54 4.89
N ILE A 88 13.88 5.49 5.83
CA ILE A 88 12.66 6.25 6.17
C ILE A 88 13.03 7.73 6.10
N ASP A 89 12.40 8.47 5.19
CA ASP A 89 12.63 9.91 4.99
C ASP A 89 14.13 10.27 4.81
N GLY A 90 14.85 9.44 4.04
CA GLY A 90 16.30 9.60 3.82
C GLY A 90 17.20 9.09 4.96
N TYR A 91 16.64 8.66 6.09
CA TYR A 91 17.41 8.10 7.20
C TYR A 91 17.52 6.57 7.11
N PRO A 92 18.73 5.99 7.22
CA PRO A 92 18.90 4.54 7.28
C PRO A 92 18.37 4.00 8.62
N VAL A 93 17.61 2.90 8.56
CA VAL A 93 16.99 2.27 9.73
C VAL A 93 17.36 0.79 9.75
N ARG A 94 18.04 0.32 10.80
CA ARG A 94 18.46 -1.10 10.92
C ARG A 94 17.44 -1.93 11.67
N VAL A 95 16.22 -1.97 11.16
CA VAL A 95 15.10 -2.72 11.73
C VAL A 95 14.49 -3.59 10.63
N PRO A 96 14.31 -4.90 10.86
CA PRO A 96 13.65 -5.75 9.89
C PRO A 96 12.21 -5.31 9.63
N MET A 97 11.84 -5.23 8.35
CA MET A 97 10.53 -4.75 7.91
C MET A 97 10.10 -5.48 6.65
N VAL A 98 8.79 -5.61 6.44
CA VAL A 98 8.24 -6.04 5.16
C VAL A 98 8.80 -5.12 4.08
N ASP A 99 9.27 -5.71 2.99
CA ASP A 99 9.83 -4.95 1.88
C ASP A 99 8.70 -4.34 1.05
N VAL A 100 8.24 -3.17 1.53
CA VAL A 100 7.26 -2.33 0.87
C VAL A 100 7.97 -1.18 0.17
N ASN A 101 7.61 -0.95 -1.08
CA ASN A 101 8.01 0.22 -1.84
C ASN A 101 6.80 1.12 -2.10
N ALA A 102 6.83 2.31 -1.51
CA ALA A 102 5.78 3.32 -1.67
C ALA A 102 6.07 4.23 -2.87
N ILE A 103 5.05 4.51 -3.66
CA ILE A 103 5.08 5.42 -4.82
C ILE A 103 4.03 6.50 -4.62
N GLY A 104 4.35 7.74 -5.01
CA GLY A 104 3.46 8.90 -4.94
C GLY A 104 2.37 8.92 -6.02
N SER A 105 1.69 7.79 -6.22
CA SER A 105 0.65 7.59 -7.22
C SER A 105 -0.59 6.98 -6.55
N GLY A 106 -1.71 7.70 -6.55
CA GLY A 106 -2.99 7.25 -6.00
C GLY A 106 -4.16 8.01 -6.62
N GLY A 107 -5.37 7.80 -6.13
CA GLY A 107 -6.59 8.41 -6.70
C GLY A 107 -6.56 9.95 -6.74
N GLY A 108 -5.98 10.60 -5.74
CA GLY A 108 -5.84 12.05 -5.65
C GLY A 108 -4.58 12.59 -6.32
N SER A 109 -3.75 11.78 -6.99
CA SER A 109 -2.58 12.29 -7.70
C SER A 109 -3.01 13.27 -8.79
N ILE A 110 -2.39 14.44 -8.78
CA ILE A 110 -2.76 15.57 -9.66
C ILE A 110 -2.14 15.36 -11.04
N ALA A 111 -2.95 15.52 -12.08
CA ALA A 111 -2.51 15.60 -13.46
C ALA A 111 -2.10 17.02 -13.83
N TRP A 112 -0.97 17.17 -14.53
CA TRP A 112 -0.42 18.46 -14.96
C TRP A 112 0.42 18.31 -16.21
N LEU A 113 0.71 19.41 -16.89
CA LEU A 113 1.59 19.45 -18.05
C LEU A 113 2.95 20.01 -17.66
N ASP A 114 4.02 19.31 -18.03
CA ASP A 114 5.38 19.81 -17.82
C ASP A 114 5.72 20.96 -18.79
N GLU A 115 6.89 21.58 -18.59
CA GLU A 115 7.35 22.71 -19.41
C GLU A 115 7.45 22.38 -20.91
N ALA A 116 7.56 21.08 -21.25
CA ALA A 116 7.59 20.59 -22.63
C ALA A 116 6.20 20.19 -23.16
N GLY A 117 5.13 20.40 -22.38
CA GLY A 117 3.75 20.03 -22.74
C GLY A 117 3.44 18.55 -22.55
N GLY A 118 4.30 17.78 -21.87
CA GLY A 118 4.07 16.37 -21.58
C GLY A 118 3.11 16.17 -20.40
N LEU A 119 2.16 15.25 -20.53
CA LEU A 119 1.26 14.87 -19.44
C LEU A 119 2.02 14.14 -18.32
N ARG A 120 1.90 14.66 -17.11
CA ARG A 120 2.41 14.07 -15.87
C ARG A 120 1.27 13.85 -14.88
N VAL A 121 1.42 12.85 -14.03
CA VAL A 121 0.52 12.57 -12.91
C VAL A 121 1.35 12.38 -11.66
N GLY A 122 0.99 13.05 -10.56
CA GLY A 122 1.77 13.07 -9.33
C GLY A 122 3.10 13.85 -9.48
N PRO A 123 4.00 13.79 -8.48
CA PRO A 123 3.81 13.13 -7.18
C PRO A 123 2.91 13.91 -6.23
N ARG A 124 2.52 15.15 -6.59
CA ARG A 124 1.60 15.96 -5.80
C ARG A 124 0.22 15.32 -5.76
N SER A 125 -0.39 15.29 -4.59
CA SER A 125 -1.75 14.79 -4.37
C SER A 125 -2.67 15.92 -3.90
N ALA A 126 -3.94 15.85 -4.30
CA ALA A 126 -5.01 16.70 -3.79
C ALA A 126 -5.47 16.29 -2.38
N GLY A 127 -5.00 15.13 -1.87
CA GLY A 127 -5.38 14.59 -0.57
C GLY A 127 -6.88 14.29 -0.47
N ALA A 128 -7.44 14.42 0.73
CA ALA A 128 -8.88 14.29 0.98
C ALA A 128 -9.59 15.65 1.14
N ASP A 129 -8.81 16.72 1.34
CA ASP A 129 -9.27 18.10 1.53
C ASP A 129 -8.24 19.07 0.90
N PRO A 130 -8.58 19.81 -0.16
CA PRO A 130 -9.89 19.85 -0.82
C PRO A 130 -10.22 18.56 -1.60
N GLY A 131 -9.22 17.72 -1.89
CA GLY A 131 -9.40 16.47 -2.62
C GLY A 131 -9.65 16.66 -4.13
N PRO A 132 -9.97 15.55 -4.84
CA PRO A 132 -10.41 15.57 -6.24
C PRO A 132 -11.50 16.60 -6.52
N ALA A 133 -11.53 17.16 -7.74
CA ALA A 133 -12.54 18.16 -8.10
C ALA A 133 -13.97 17.60 -7.96
N CYS A 134 -14.16 16.33 -8.31
CA CYS A 134 -15.43 15.62 -8.17
C CYS A 134 -15.95 15.51 -6.73
N TYR A 135 -15.14 15.83 -5.70
CA TYR A 135 -15.61 15.85 -4.32
C TYR A 135 -16.45 17.10 -4.00
N GLY A 136 -16.42 18.13 -4.84
CA GLY A 136 -17.21 19.36 -4.65
C GLY A 136 -16.74 20.23 -3.47
N ARG A 137 -15.51 20.05 -2.99
CA ARG A 137 -14.95 20.75 -1.81
C ARG A 137 -13.99 21.88 -2.16
N GLY A 138 -14.05 22.36 -3.41
CA GLY A 138 -13.19 23.44 -3.90
C GLY A 138 -11.90 22.99 -4.60
N GLY A 139 -11.71 21.69 -4.80
CA GLY A 139 -10.67 21.16 -5.69
C GLY A 139 -10.93 21.58 -7.15
N GLN A 140 -9.89 22.04 -7.85
CA GLN A 140 -9.98 22.54 -9.23
C GLN A 140 -9.00 21.87 -10.20
N LEU A 141 -8.03 21.13 -9.67
CA LEU A 141 -7.02 20.45 -10.48
C LEU A 141 -7.50 19.04 -10.81
N ALA A 142 -7.27 18.59 -12.04
CA ALA A 142 -7.61 17.23 -12.45
C ALA A 142 -6.81 16.20 -11.65
N THR A 143 -7.48 15.15 -11.19
CA THR A 143 -6.88 14.02 -10.49
C THR A 143 -7.19 12.68 -11.16
N VAL A 144 -6.56 11.60 -10.69
CA VAL A 144 -6.85 10.24 -11.15
C VAL A 144 -8.31 9.84 -10.85
N THR A 145 -8.86 10.24 -9.71
CA THR A 145 -10.27 9.99 -9.35
C THR A 145 -11.21 10.75 -10.29
N ASP A 146 -10.90 11.99 -10.65
CA ASP A 146 -11.69 12.74 -11.65
C ASP A 146 -11.71 12.01 -13.00
N ALA A 147 -10.55 11.48 -13.43
CA ALA A 147 -10.45 10.70 -14.65
C ALA A 147 -11.28 9.41 -14.57
N SER A 148 -11.25 8.72 -13.44
CA SER A 148 -12.08 7.52 -13.20
C SER A 148 -13.58 7.80 -13.27
N ILE A 149 -14.02 9.00 -12.86
CA ILE A 149 -15.43 9.42 -12.96
C ILE A 149 -15.81 9.72 -14.41
N VAL A 150 -14.97 10.46 -15.15
CA VAL A 150 -15.20 10.75 -16.58
C VAL A 150 -15.29 9.47 -17.41
N LEU A 151 -14.37 8.53 -17.18
CA LEU A 151 -14.32 7.24 -17.87
C LEU A 151 -15.45 6.28 -17.46
N GLY A 152 -16.23 6.61 -16.42
CA GLY A 152 -17.31 5.76 -15.92
C GLY A 152 -16.83 4.51 -15.18
N VAL A 153 -15.57 4.50 -14.73
CA VAL A 153 -15.01 3.39 -13.94
C VAL A 153 -15.56 3.42 -12.51
N LEU A 154 -15.78 4.62 -11.97
CA LEU A 154 -16.42 4.82 -10.67
C LEU A 154 -17.86 5.29 -10.85
N ASN A 155 -18.76 4.74 -10.04
CA ASN A 155 -20.15 5.20 -9.97
C ASN A 155 -20.23 6.46 -9.07
N PRO A 156 -20.58 7.64 -9.63
CA PRO A 156 -20.66 8.87 -8.85
C PRO A 156 -21.73 8.84 -7.75
N ASP A 157 -22.79 8.03 -7.93
CA ASP A 157 -23.94 7.97 -7.01
C ASP A 157 -23.73 6.97 -5.86
N TYR A 158 -22.67 6.17 -5.88
CA TYR A 158 -22.44 5.10 -4.89
C TYR A 158 -21.01 5.07 -4.34
N PHE A 159 -20.34 6.23 -4.31
CA PHE A 159 -19.00 6.32 -3.74
C PHE A 159 -19.02 6.20 -2.21
N ALA A 160 -18.02 5.49 -1.66
CA ALA A 160 -17.94 5.20 -0.22
C ALA A 160 -19.25 4.64 0.38
N GLY A 161 -19.91 3.72 -0.34
CA GLY A 161 -21.18 3.12 0.07
C GLY A 161 -22.37 4.08 0.00
N GLY A 162 -22.28 5.13 -0.83
CA GLY A 162 -23.31 6.16 -0.98
C GLY A 162 -23.23 7.30 0.05
N SER A 163 -22.20 7.30 0.91
CA SER A 163 -22.00 8.36 1.91
C SER A 163 -21.42 9.65 1.32
N VAL A 164 -20.86 9.58 0.11
CA VAL A 164 -20.28 10.71 -0.60
C VAL A 164 -20.83 10.69 -2.02
N SER A 165 -21.52 11.77 -2.42
CA SER A 165 -21.92 12.00 -3.80
C SER A 165 -20.78 12.69 -4.56
N LEU A 166 -20.50 12.24 -5.78
CA LEU A 166 -19.46 12.80 -6.62
C LEU A 166 -20.05 13.60 -7.78
N ASP A 167 -19.49 14.77 -8.03
CA ASP A 167 -19.91 15.63 -9.13
C ASP A 167 -19.08 15.35 -10.39
N ARG A 168 -19.73 14.72 -11.37
CA ARG A 168 -19.12 14.43 -12.67
C ARG A 168 -18.79 15.69 -13.47
N GLN A 169 -19.60 16.75 -13.38
CA GLN A 169 -19.37 17.98 -14.15
C GLN A 169 -18.11 18.68 -13.65
N LEU A 170 -17.86 18.66 -12.34
CA LEU A 170 -16.61 19.20 -11.77
C LEU A 170 -15.38 18.41 -12.24
N ALA A 171 -15.46 17.08 -12.32
CA ALA A 171 -14.38 16.26 -12.90
C ALA A 171 -14.11 16.62 -14.37
N GLU A 172 -15.17 16.69 -15.17
CA GLU A 172 -15.09 17.02 -16.60
C GLU A 172 -14.50 18.41 -16.82
N GLN A 173 -14.89 19.39 -16.01
CA GLN A 173 -14.37 20.75 -16.09
C GLN A 173 -12.89 20.81 -15.68
N ALA A 174 -12.51 20.18 -14.57
CA ALA A 174 -11.12 20.15 -14.13
C ALA A 174 -10.20 19.52 -15.20
N ILE A 175 -10.61 18.39 -15.78
CA ILE A 175 -9.84 17.71 -16.85
C ILE A 175 -9.81 18.55 -18.13
N ARG A 176 -10.93 19.17 -18.50
CA ARG A 176 -11.02 20.06 -19.66
C ARG A 176 -10.01 21.19 -19.57
N ASP A 177 -10.03 21.91 -18.45
CA ASP A 177 -9.29 23.16 -18.29
C ASP A 177 -7.80 22.91 -18.08
N THR A 178 -7.44 21.85 -17.35
CA THR A 178 -6.03 21.57 -17.01
C THR A 178 -5.29 20.76 -18.07
N ILE A 179 -5.95 19.82 -18.76
CA ILE A 179 -5.29 18.85 -19.65
C ILE A 179 -5.86 18.87 -21.07
N ALA A 180 -7.19 18.76 -21.22
CA ALA A 180 -7.79 18.49 -22.53
C ALA A 180 -7.64 19.68 -23.49
N VAL A 181 -8.00 20.90 -23.06
CA VAL A 181 -7.87 22.11 -23.89
C VAL A 181 -6.42 22.41 -24.25
N PRO A 182 -5.46 22.44 -23.31
CA PRO A 182 -4.05 22.68 -23.65
C PRO A 182 -3.45 21.67 -24.64
N LEU A 183 -3.90 20.40 -24.58
CA LEU A 183 -3.42 19.35 -25.50
C LEU A 183 -4.30 19.17 -26.75
N SER A 184 -5.35 19.97 -26.92
CA SER A 184 -6.33 19.84 -28.03
C SER A 184 -6.95 18.43 -28.12
N LEU A 185 -7.29 17.84 -26.97
CA LEU A 185 -7.94 16.54 -26.83
C LEU A 185 -9.40 16.69 -26.39
N SER A 186 -10.20 15.65 -26.61
CA SER A 186 -11.46 15.50 -25.87
C SER A 186 -11.21 15.22 -24.39
N VAL A 187 -12.21 15.47 -23.55
CA VAL A 187 -12.13 15.25 -22.10
C VAL A 187 -11.90 13.76 -21.81
N GLU A 188 -12.54 12.87 -22.57
CA GLU A 188 -12.41 11.43 -22.46
C GLU A 188 -11.01 10.95 -22.86
N GLN A 189 -10.43 11.50 -23.93
CA GLN A 189 -9.05 11.20 -24.33
C GLN A 189 -8.05 11.67 -23.27
N ALA A 190 -8.25 12.85 -22.70
CA ALA A 190 -7.42 13.37 -21.62
C ALA A 190 -7.52 12.50 -20.36
N ALA A 191 -8.74 12.11 -19.95
CA ALA A 191 -8.97 11.21 -18.82
C ALA A 191 -8.32 9.84 -19.02
N LEU A 192 -8.43 9.25 -20.22
CA LEU A 192 -7.74 8.02 -20.57
C LEU A 192 -6.21 8.19 -20.51
N GLY A 193 -5.70 9.33 -20.96
CA GLY A 193 -4.29 9.69 -20.85
C GLY A 193 -3.79 9.71 -19.40
N ILE A 194 -4.57 10.30 -18.48
CA ILE A 194 -4.25 10.34 -17.04
C ILE A 194 -4.13 8.91 -16.49
N HIS A 195 -5.09 8.03 -16.80
CA HIS A 195 -5.06 6.62 -16.40
C HIS A 195 -3.84 5.88 -16.96
N ARG A 196 -3.53 6.08 -18.24
CA ARG A 196 -2.36 5.46 -18.88
C ARG A 196 -1.05 5.88 -18.20
N VAL A 197 -0.89 7.18 -17.92
CA VAL A 197 0.32 7.69 -17.27
C VAL A 197 0.47 7.13 -15.86
N VAL A 198 -0.58 7.16 -15.04
CA VAL A 198 -0.47 6.65 -13.65
C VAL A 198 -0.26 5.13 -13.62
N ASN A 199 -0.91 4.37 -14.51
CA ASN A 199 -0.73 2.92 -14.59
C ASN A 199 0.69 2.56 -15.03
N ALA A 200 1.26 3.26 -16.02
CA ALA A 200 2.63 3.05 -16.46
C ALA A 200 3.65 3.35 -15.33
N GLN A 201 3.44 4.41 -14.56
CA GLN A 201 4.27 4.72 -13.38
C GLN A 201 4.21 3.63 -12.32
N MET A 202 3.00 3.15 -11.98
CA MET A 202 2.81 2.11 -10.98
C MET A 202 3.38 0.76 -11.45
N ALA A 203 3.18 0.40 -12.72
CA ALA A 203 3.73 -0.81 -13.31
C ALA A 203 5.27 -0.78 -13.34
N GLU A 204 5.89 0.36 -13.69
CA GLU A 204 7.34 0.52 -13.58
C GLU A 204 7.83 0.35 -12.14
N GLY A 205 7.09 0.91 -11.18
CA GLY A 205 7.29 0.68 -9.76
C GLY A 205 7.29 -0.80 -9.37
N MET A 206 6.28 -1.53 -9.82
CA MET A 206 6.15 -2.97 -9.57
C MET A 206 7.29 -3.76 -10.21
N ARG A 207 7.68 -3.40 -11.44
CA ARG A 207 8.80 -3.99 -12.16
C ARG A 207 10.11 -3.80 -11.40
N GLN A 208 10.36 -2.60 -10.88
CA GLN A 208 11.55 -2.31 -10.08
C GLN A 208 11.60 -3.14 -8.78
N VAL A 209 10.47 -3.29 -8.08
CA VAL A 209 10.39 -4.11 -6.86
C VAL A 209 10.69 -5.57 -7.19
N SER A 210 10.06 -6.11 -8.24
CA SER A 210 10.27 -7.50 -8.68
C SER A 210 11.72 -7.77 -9.08
N ILE A 211 12.29 -6.94 -9.97
CA ILE A 211 13.65 -7.11 -10.49
C ILE A 211 14.68 -6.97 -9.39
N ARG A 212 14.52 -6.02 -8.45
CA ARG A 212 15.43 -5.83 -7.32
C ARG A 212 15.54 -7.09 -6.45
N GLN A 213 14.46 -7.86 -6.37
CA GLN A 213 14.41 -9.13 -5.63
C GLN A 213 14.74 -10.36 -6.49
N GLY A 214 15.06 -10.17 -7.77
CA GLY A 214 15.42 -11.26 -8.69
C GLY A 214 14.23 -12.08 -9.19
N HIS A 215 13.01 -11.51 -9.17
CA HIS A 215 11.79 -12.18 -9.59
C HIS A 215 11.24 -11.61 -10.91
N ASP A 216 10.69 -12.50 -11.74
CA ASP A 216 9.90 -12.11 -12.92
C ASP A 216 8.44 -11.84 -12.49
N PRO A 217 7.88 -10.64 -12.73
CA PRO A 217 6.49 -10.34 -12.36
C PRO A 217 5.47 -11.32 -12.92
N ARG A 218 5.75 -11.94 -14.07
CA ARG A 218 4.84 -12.85 -14.78
C ARG A 218 4.57 -14.15 -14.03
N ASP A 219 5.48 -14.52 -13.12
CA ASP A 219 5.35 -15.72 -12.28
C ASP A 219 4.45 -15.50 -11.04
N PHE A 220 3.92 -14.28 -10.86
CA PHE A 220 3.18 -13.87 -9.67
C PHE A 220 1.73 -13.54 -10.00
N ALA A 221 0.82 -13.79 -9.06
CA ALA A 221 -0.55 -13.26 -9.13
C ALA A 221 -0.60 -11.82 -8.56
N LEU A 222 -1.40 -10.95 -9.17
CA LEU A 222 -1.62 -9.59 -8.68
C LEU A 222 -2.75 -9.56 -7.66
N VAL A 223 -2.51 -8.98 -6.48
CA VAL A 223 -3.53 -8.71 -5.47
C VAL A 223 -3.70 -7.19 -5.32
N PRO A 224 -4.65 -6.58 -6.04
CA PRO A 224 -4.98 -5.17 -5.85
C PRO A 224 -5.82 -4.97 -4.58
N LEU A 225 -5.35 -4.08 -3.72
CA LEU A 225 -6.00 -3.69 -2.47
C LEU A 225 -6.02 -2.17 -2.30
N GLY A 226 -6.65 -1.69 -1.23
CA GLY A 226 -6.94 -0.28 -1.05
C GLY A 226 -8.20 0.14 -1.83
N GLY A 227 -8.61 1.39 -1.62
CA GLY A 227 -9.83 1.93 -2.21
C GLY A 227 -9.75 2.05 -3.75
N ALA A 228 -8.56 2.27 -4.28
CA ALA A 228 -8.32 2.44 -5.71
C ALA A 228 -7.59 1.23 -6.34
N GLY A 229 -7.16 0.23 -5.57
CA GLY A 229 -6.45 -0.94 -6.10
C GLY A 229 -7.19 -1.61 -7.26
N PRO A 230 -8.43 -2.09 -7.03
CA PRO A 230 -9.21 -2.77 -8.06
C PRO A 230 -9.52 -1.91 -9.29
N VAL A 231 -9.53 -0.58 -9.16
CA VAL A 231 -9.74 0.37 -10.27
C VAL A 231 -8.62 0.24 -11.30
N HIS A 232 -7.38 -0.03 -10.84
CA HIS A 232 -6.19 -0.10 -11.68
C HIS A 232 -5.66 -1.54 -11.86
N GLY A 233 -6.23 -2.54 -11.17
CA GLY A 233 -5.70 -3.90 -11.13
C GLY A 233 -5.53 -4.56 -12.49
N ILE A 234 -6.54 -4.52 -13.36
CA ILE A 234 -6.47 -5.14 -14.69
C ILE A 234 -5.43 -4.43 -15.59
N PRO A 235 -5.45 -3.10 -15.77
CA PRO A 235 -4.41 -2.41 -16.53
C PRO A 235 -2.98 -2.68 -16.04
N LEU A 236 -2.77 -2.79 -14.72
CA LEU A 236 -1.47 -3.11 -14.16
C LEU A 236 -1.03 -4.54 -14.49
N ALA A 237 -1.96 -5.49 -14.42
CA ALA A 237 -1.68 -6.87 -14.80
C ALA A 237 -1.31 -6.99 -16.28
N GLU A 238 -2.05 -6.31 -17.17
CA GLU A 238 -1.76 -6.29 -18.61
C GLU A 238 -0.37 -5.71 -18.90
N GLU A 239 -0.01 -4.57 -18.30
CA GLU A 239 1.29 -3.90 -18.49
C GLU A 239 2.48 -4.77 -18.04
N LEU A 240 2.25 -5.65 -17.06
CA LEU A 240 3.26 -6.56 -16.51
C LEU A 240 3.18 -7.98 -17.07
N SER A 241 2.21 -8.26 -17.94
CA SER A 241 1.91 -9.61 -18.44
C SER A 241 1.64 -10.62 -17.30
N ILE A 242 0.91 -10.18 -16.29
CA ILE A 242 0.43 -11.03 -15.19
C ILE A 242 -0.90 -11.65 -15.58
N ASP A 243 -0.95 -12.98 -15.61
CA ASP A 243 -2.13 -13.73 -16.08
C ASP A 243 -3.21 -13.92 -15.00
N THR A 244 -2.92 -13.61 -13.74
CA THR A 244 -3.85 -13.85 -12.61
C THR A 244 -4.01 -12.59 -11.75
N VAL A 245 -5.25 -12.14 -11.59
CA VAL A 245 -5.62 -11.06 -10.67
C VAL A 245 -6.60 -11.58 -9.63
N ILE A 246 -6.24 -11.44 -8.35
CA ILE A 246 -7.05 -11.88 -7.21
C ILE A 246 -7.61 -10.64 -6.53
N VAL A 247 -8.87 -10.32 -6.76
CA VAL A 247 -9.55 -9.19 -6.11
C VAL A 247 -10.19 -9.68 -4.80
N PRO A 248 -9.73 -9.24 -3.62
CA PRO A 248 -10.33 -9.60 -2.34
C PRO A 248 -11.77 -9.10 -2.24
N ARG A 249 -12.60 -9.72 -1.38
CA ARG A 249 -14.00 -9.31 -1.19
C ARG A 249 -14.14 -7.88 -0.69
N HIS A 250 -13.22 -7.42 0.16
CA HIS A 250 -13.23 -6.07 0.72
C HIS A 250 -11.85 -5.40 0.56
N PRO A 251 -11.46 -5.06 -0.69
CA PRO A 251 -10.10 -4.61 -0.98
C PRO A 251 -9.75 -3.31 -0.25
N GLY A 252 -10.73 -2.41 -0.07
CA GLY A 252 -10.56 -1.13 0.62
C GLY A 252 -10.29 -1.21 2.13
N VAL A 253 -10.48 -2.38 2.76
CA VAL A 253 -10.20 -2.59 4.20
C VAL A 253 -9.27 -3.78 4.44
N LEU A 254 -8.57 -4.26 3.40
CA LEU A 254 -7.76 -5.46 3.50
C LEU A 254 -6.61 -5.33 4.51
N SER A 255 -6.05 -4.13 4.69
CA SER A 255 -5.02 -3.88 5.70
C SER A 255 -5.57 -4.06 7.13
N ALA A 256 -6.85 -3.75 7.37
CA ALA A 256 -7.50 -4.04 8.65
C ALA A 256 -7.72 -5.55 8.83
N GLU A 257 -8.10 -6.27 7.76
CA GLU A 257 -8.19 -7.74 7.81
C GLU A 257 -6.82 -8.39 8.08
N GLY A 258 -5.76 -7.85 7.47
CA GLY A 258 -4.37 -8.26 7.72
C GLY A 258 -3.96 -8.10 9.18
N LEU A 259 -4.41 -7.02 9.84
CA LEU A 259 -4.19 -6.82 11.28
C LEU A 259 -4.84 -7.93 12.13
N LEU A 260 -6.05 -8.37 11.76
CA LEU A 260 -6.81 -9.39 12.51
C LEU A 260 -6.17 -10.78 12.45
N VAL A 261 -5.40 -11.07 11.40
CA VAL A 261 -4.81 -12.39 11.16
C VAL A 261 -3.30 -12.41 11.39
N ALA A 262 -2.72 -11.26 11.73
CA ALA A 262 -1.31 -11.13 12.00
C ALA A 262 -0.91 -11.88 13.28
N PRO A 263 0.22 -12.61 13.28
CA PRO A 263 0.69 -13.31 14.46
C PRO A 263 1.21 -12.31 15.51
N ILE A 264 1.09 -12.66 16.78
CA ILE A 264 1.82 -11.96 17.84
C ILE A 264 3.31 -12.22 17.63
N GLU A 265 4.11 -11.18 17.45
CA GLU A 265 5.54 -11.30 17.17
C GLU A 265 6.37 -10.44 18.14
N HIS A 266 7.43 -11.05 18.68
CA HIS A 266 8.43 -10.37 19.49
C HIS A 266 9.81 -10.65 18.93
N GLU A 267 10.37 -9.67 18.21
CA GLU A 267 11.72 -9.78 17.68
C GLU A 267 12.77 -9.21 18.66
N VAL A 268 13.89 -9.91 18.79
CA VAL A 268 15.10 -9.40 19.47
C VAL A 268 16.29 -9.71 18.57
N SER A 269 17.08 -8.68 18.26
CA SER A 269 18.33 -8.81 17.52
C SER A 269 19.46 -8.23 18.36
N VAL A 270 20.57 -8.95 18.44
CA VAL A 270 21.77 -8.56 19.18
C VAL A 270 22.97 -8.82 18.28
N GLY A 271 23.81 -7.81 18.07
CA GLY A 271 25.05 -7.95 17.31
C GLY A 271 26.13 -8.63 18.16
N PHE A 272 26.84 -9.58 17.56
CA PHE A 272 27.98 -10.27 18.18
C PHE A 272 29.21 -10.12 17.28
N PRO A 273 30.05 -9.10 17.48
CA PRO A 273 31.26 -8.94 16.68
C PRO A 273 32.29 -10.00 17.09
N CYS A 274 32.65 -10.89 16.16
CA CYS A 274 33.74 -11.86 16.33
C CYS A 274 34.30 -12.28 14.97
N ASP A 275 35.52 -12.83 14.96
CA ASP A 275 36.08 -13.44 13.75
C ASP A 275 35.26 -14.67 13.35
N LEU A 276 35.01 -14.83 12.05
CA LEU A 276 34.18 -15.91 11.51
C LEU A 276 34.71 -17.30 11.88
N ASP A 277 36.04 -17.44 11.94
CA ASP A 277 36.69 -18.70 12.36
C ASP A 277 36.46 -19.00 13.85
N SER A 278 36.33 -17.96 14.67
CA SER A 278 36.01 -18.08 16.10
C SER A 278 34.53 -18.39 16.35
N ALA A 279 33.64 -18.02 15.42
CA ALA A 279 32.19 -18.23 15.53
C ALA A 279 31.77 -19.72 15.52
N LYS A 280 32.56 -20.61 14.89
CA LYS A 280 32.26 -22.06 14.80
C LYS A 280 32.20 -22.77 16.17
N SER A 281 32.83 -22.19 17.20
CA SER A 281 32.85 -22.73 18.56
C SER A 281 31.66 -22.29 19.43
N MET A 282 30.88 -21.30 18.99
CA MET A 282 29.77 -20.77 19.77
C MET A 282 28.50 -21.55 19.50
N ARG A 283 28.12 -22.43 20.44
CA ARG A 283 26.70 -22.77 20.62
C ARG A 283 25.97 -21.47 20.92
N CYS A 284 24.98 -21.14 20.08
CA CYS A 284 23.99 -20.10 20.38
C CYS A 284 23.52 -20.30 21.82
N LYS A 285 24.02 -19.49 22.75
CA LYS A 285 23.61 -19.55 24.16
C LYS A 285 22.16 -19.10 24.20
N ARG A 286 21.22 -20.06 24.15
CA ARG A 286 19.78 -19.88 24.43
C ARG A 286 19.50 -19.37 25.86
N SER A 287 20.49 -18.83 26.57
CA SER A 287 20.50 -18.72 28.03
C SER A 287 20.04 -17.36 28.59
N SER A 288 19.33 -16.53 27.82
CA SER A 288 18.72 -15.30 28.37
C SER A 288 17.34 -14.94 27.81
N MET A 289 16.76 -15.77 26.94
CA MET A 289 15.33 -15.68 26.60
C MET A 289 14.55 -16.66 27.46
N THR A 290 14.26 -16.26 28.70
CA THR A 290 13.17 -16.88 29.47
C THR A 290 11.85 -16.52 28.77
N TRP A 291 11.33 -17.45 27.98
CA TRP A 291 9.95 -17.40 27.54
C TRP A 291 9.06 -17.69 28.75
N THR A 292 8.58 -16.65 29.42
CA THR A 292 7.40 -16.79 30.28
C THR A 292 6.17 -16.82 29.37
N ALA A 293 5.93 -17.98 28.74
CA ALA A 293 4.62 -18.25 28.18
C ALA A 293 3.67 -18.52 29.36
N SER A 294 3.01 -17.48 29.87
CA SER A 294 1.82 -17.66 30.68
C SER A 294 0.72 -18.20 29.76
N ALA A 295 0.35 -19.47 29.94
CA ALA A 295 -0.81 -20.05 29.29
C ALA A 295 -2.05 -19.19 29.60
N PRO A 296 -2.90 -18.86 28.62
CA PRO A 296 -4.19 -18.28 28.93
C PRO A 296 -5.07 -19.36 29.57
N LEU A 297 -5.71 -19.01 30.69
CA LEU A 297 -6.88 -19.69 31.23
C LEU A 297 -8.07 -19.52 30.28
#